data_AF-A0A505DE23-F1
#
_entry.id   AF-A0A505DE23-F1
#
_cell.length_a   1.000
_cell.length_b   1.000
_cell.length_c   1.000
_cell.angle_alpha   90.00
_cell.angle_beta   90.00
_cell.angle_gamma   90.00
#
_symmetry.space_group_name_H-M   'P 1'
#
loop_
_entity.id
_entity.type
_entity.pdbx_description
1 polymer ?
#
loop_
_entity_poly.entity_id
_entity_poly.type
_entity_poly.pdbx_seq_one_letter_code
_entity_poly.pdbx_strand_id
1 'polypeptide(L)'
;MTRFEQPSRRTLLSAVVVAAAASATSPVASASSAAGAHAPTRAAQASSKVRAARVDNRAWTSYNDWRGGTAEGTRAASGARPGLVMASPAGRVDYTDPHTGRTAAWEYARWTSSVHRLAVPSTEVIASWNARTPAGTWLQVELRGRYSDGTNTPWYVMGRWAAGDQDIRRTSVDDQSDGKSSIWTDTFAIDDAASGLRLVSYRLRLTLYRKPGARITPTVWRLGAMGSDIPDRFTVPASTPGLTRELKVPRYSQEIHAGQYPEYDNGGEAWCSPTSSQMIIEYWGRKPTAEDLAWVNPQYADPQVCHAARFTYDYQYAGCGNWPFNAAYAATYRDLQGVVTRLGSLTELETLIAAGIPVITSQSFLASELTGAGYGTAGHLMTVIGFTADGDVIANDPASPSNAAVRRVYRRREWENIWLRTKRYNASGKVVSGTGGVCYLYFPAQPTARQRTALAKVGIR
;
A
#
# COMPACT_ATOMS: atom_id res chain seq x y z
N MET A 1 -4.81 22.68 -38.24
CA MET A 1 -3.96 22.78 -37.03
C MET A 1 -4.69 22.06 -35.89
N THR A 2 -4.56 20.73 -35.88
CA THR A 2 -5.17 19.83 -34.91
C THR A 2 -4.09 19.45 -33.91
N ARG A 3 -4.26 19.92 -32.66
CA ARG A 3 -3.37 19.57 -31.55
C ARG A 3 -3.59 18.10 -31.22
N PHE A 4 -2.52 17.32 -31.34
CA PHE A 4 -2.47 15.95 -30.83
C PHE A 4 -2.57 15.98 -29.30
N GLU A 5 -3.71 15.56 -28.77
CA GLU A 5 -3.85 15.19 -27.36
C GLU A 5 -2.98 13.96 -27.09
N GLN A 6 -2.03 14.10 -26.16
CA GLN A 6 -1.28 12.98 -25.62
C GLN A 6 -2.21 12.12 -24.74
N PRO A 7 -2.21 10.79 -24.84
CA PRO A 7 -3.05 9.95 -24.00
C PRO A 7 -2.58 9.99 -22.54
N SER A 8 -3.48 10.44 -21.66
CA SER A 8 -3.32 10.39 -20.19
C SER A 8 -3.07 8.96 -19.69
N ARG A 9 -2.32 8.81 -18.58
CA ARG A 9 -2.08 7.53 -17.88
C ARG A 9 -3.34 6.97 -17.19
N ARG A 10 -4.53 7.15 -17.79
CA ARG A 10 -5.76 6.43 -17.42
C ARG A 10 -5.70 5.03 -18.03
N THR A 11 -6.07 4.03 -17.24
CA THR A 11 -6.06 2.57 -17.55
C THR A 11 -4.72 1.90 -17.27
N LEU A 12 -4.63 1.19 -16.14
CA LEU A 12 -3.93 -0.11 -16.01
C LEU A 12 -4.20 -0.78 -14.65
N LEU A 13 -5.44 -0.75 -14.16
CA LEU A 13 -5.94 -1.68 -13.15
C LEU A 13 -7.44 -1.89 -13.43
N SER A 14 -7.74 -2.69 -14.45
CA SER A 14 -9.05 -3.32 -14.76
C SER A 14 -8.92 -4.03 -16.11
N ALA A 15 -9.53 -5.21 -16.23
CA ALA A 15 -9.58 -6.15 -17.37
C ALA A 15 -8.45 -7.21 -17.44
N VAL A 16 -8.76 -8.36 -16.83
CA VAL A 16 -8.17 -9.68 -17.11
C VAL A 16 -8.68 -10.14 -18.48
N VAL A 17 -7.79 -10.47 -19.41
CA VAL A 17 -8.12 -11.26 -20.61
C VAL A 17 -7.32 -12.55 -20.52
N VAL A 18 -8.02 -13.67 -20.34
CA VAL A 18 -7.46 -15.02 -20.45
C VAL A 18 -7.33 -15.36 -21.94
N ALA A 19 -6.11 -15.67 -22.39
CA ALA A 19 -5.90 -16.29 -23.70
C ALA A 19 -4.94 -17.49 -23.54
N ALA A 20 -5.43 -18.67 -23.95
CA ALA A 20 -4.75 -19.95 -23.91
C ALA A 20 -3.74 -20.13 -25.08
N ALA A 21 -2.82 -21.07 -24.89
CA ALA A 21 -1.54 -21.24 -25.57
C ALA A 21 -1.55 -21.78 -27.02
N ALA A 22 -0.42 -21.60 -27.72
CA ALA A 22 0.18 -22.61 -28.59
C ALA A 22 1.71 -22.41 -28.73
N SER A 23 2.43 -23.52 -28.81
CA SER A 23 3.86 -23.77 -28.62
C SER A 23 4.72 -23.67 -29.89
N ALA A 24 6.01 -23.32 -29.74
CA ALA A 24 7.10 -23.78 -30.63
C ALA A 24 8.48 -23.67 -29.95
N THR A 25 9.36 -24.59 -30.34
CA THR A 25 10.62 -25.05 -29.72
C THR A 25 11.89 -24.27 -30.10
N SER A 26 12.93 -24.40 -29.25
CA SER A 26 14.30 -23.84 -29.29
C SER A 26 15.19 -24.36 -30.46
N PRO A 27 16.48 -23.97 -30.68
CA PRO A 27 17.60 -24.06 -29.70
C PRO A 27 18.68 -22.94 -29.66
N VAL A 28 19.27 -22.85 -28.47
CA VAL A 28 20.66 -22.60 -28.01
C VAL A 28 21.77 -22.29 -29.04
N ALA A 29 22.62 -21.31 -28.70
CA ALA A 29 24.06 -21.36 -28.97
C ALA A 29 24.86 -20.74 -27.80
N SER A 30 25.91 -21.45 -27.36
CA SER A 30 26.89 -21.06 -26.34
C SER A 30 28.18 -20.56 -27.00
N ALA A 31 28.91 -19.64 -26.36
CA ALA A 31 30.38 -19.63 -26.36
C ALA A 31 30.95 -18.62 -25.33
N SER A 32 32.13 -18.97 -24.83
CA SER A 32 32.77 -18.55 -23.57
C SER A 32 33.91 -17.53 -23.75
N SER A 33 34.56 -17.21 -22.61
CA SER A 33 35.89 -16.60 -22.38
C SER A 33 35.84 -15.16 -21.84
N ALA A 34 36.68 -14.68 -20.91
CA ALA A 34 37.85 -15.24 -20.22
C ALA A 34 38.01 -14.55 -18.84
N ALA A 35 38.78 -15.18 -17.96
CA ALA A 35 39.14 -14.68 -16.63
C ALA A 35 40.12 -13.51 -16.68
N GLY A 36 39.96 -12.58 -15.73
CA GLY A 36 40.93 -11.54 -15.39
C GLY A 36 40.85 -11.23 -13.90
N ALA A 37 41.79 -11.77 -13.13
CA ALA A 37 41.89 -11.58 -11.68
C ALA A 37 42.45 -10.19 -11.37
N HIS A 38 41.70 -9.35 -10.64
CA HIS A 38 42.21 -8.13 -10.02
C HIS A 38 41.76 -8.04 -8.55
N ALA A 39 42.74 -7.81 -7.68
CA ALA A 39 42.63 -7.68 -6.24
C ALA A 39 41.68 -6.54 -5.81
N PRO A 40 40.95 -6.67 -4.68
CA PRO A 40 40.00 -5.65 -4.27
C PRO A 40 40.73 -4.45 -3.67
N THR A 41 40.76 -3.35 -4.43
CA THR A 41 41.19 -2.05 -3.94
C THR A 41 40.18 -1.50 -2.92
N ARG A 42 40.74 -0.85 -1.89
CA ARG A 42 40.13 -0.18 -0.73
C ARG A 42 38.93 0.76 -1.02
N ALA A 43 38.56 0.97 -2.29
CA ALA A 43 37.39 1.73 -2.72
C ALA A 43 36.06 0.98 -2.54
N ALA A 44 36.06 -0.36 -2.53
CA ALA A 44 34.86 -1.17 -2.31
C ALA A 44 34.35 -1.14 -0.85
N GLN A 45 35.21 -0.78 0.11
CA GLN A 45 34.81 -0.60 1.51
C GLN A 45 34.22 0.79 1.80
N ALA A 46 34.54 1.80 0.99
CA ALA A 46 33.96 3.15 1.12
C ALA A 46 32.59 3.27 0.43
N SER A 47 32.35 2.53 -0.67
CA SER A 47 31.03 2.46 -1.33
C SER A 47 29.99 1.62 -0.57
N SER A 48 30.43 0.85 0.43
CA SER A 48 29.56 0.06 1.31
C SER A 48 28.89 0.88 2.44
N LYS A 49 29.30 2.14 2.66
CA LYS A 49 28.89 2.94 3.83
C LYS A 49 27.70 3.87 3.62
N VAL A 50 27.18 4.05 2.40
CA VAL A 50 25.89 4.74 2.16
C VAL A 50 25.26 4.15 0.91
N ARG A 51 24.65 2.96 1.01
CA ARG A 51 23.52 2.69 0.12
C ARG A 51 22.43 3.63 0.64
N ALA A 52 22.37 4.85 0.08
CA ALA A 52 21.43 5.86 0.53
C ALA A 52 20.05 5.20 0.61
N ALA A 53 19.43 5.23 1.80
CA ALA A 53 18.06 4.79 1.94
C ALA A 53 17.27 5.45 0.80
N ARG A 54 16.54 4.67 0.01
CA ARG A 54 15.75 5.18 -1.12
C ARG A 54 14.30 5.48 -0.71
N VAL A 55 14.02 5.27 0.57
CA VAL A 55 12.72 5.33 1.20
C VAL A 55 12.90 6.01 2.55
N ASP A 56 12.02 6.96 2.85
CA ASP A 56 11.90 7.59 4.15
C ASP A 56 10.48 7.37 4.68
N ASN A 57 10.35 6.89 5.91
CA ASN A 57 9.06 6.68 6.55
C ASN A 57 8.98 7.56 7.80
N ARG A 58 7.94 8.40 7.86
CA ARG A 58 7.62 9.16 9.08
C ARG A 58 6.15 8.99 9.43
N ALA A 59 5.90 8.59 10.67
CA ALA A 59 4.56 8.51 11.24
C ALA A 59 4.52 9.17 12.62
N TRP A 60 3.40 9.85 12.92
CA TRP A 60 3.02 10.36 14.22
C TRP A 60 2.13 9.31 14.91
N THR A 61 2.58 8.80 16.06
CA THR A 61 1.92 7.68 16.77
C THR A 61 1.88 7.86 18.28
N SER A 62 2.79 8.63 18.86
CA SER A 62 2.89 8.85 20.30
C SER A 62 2.10 10.07 20.77
N TYR A 63 1.84 10.15 22.08
CA TYR A 63 1.24 11.34 22.68
C TYR A 63 2.04 12.62 22.39
N ASN A 64 3.38 12.53 22.43
CA ASN A 64 4.26 13.65 22.13
C ASN A 64 4.23 14.03 20.64
N ASP A 65 4.12 13.05 19.74
CA ASP A 65 3.91 13.34 18.31
C ASP A 65 2.63 14.16 18.09
N TRP A 66 1.52 13.75 18.71
CA TRP A 66 0.25 14.47 18.59
C TRP A 66 0.30 15.86 19.20
N ARG A 67 0.97 16.02 20.35
CA ARG A 67 1.21 17.32 21.00
C ARG A 67 2.14 18.24 20.20
N GLY A 68 3.02 17.69 19.37
CA GLY A 68 3.96 18.44 18.55
C GLY A 68 3.36 19.06 17.28
N GLY A 69 2.14 18.69 16.91
CA GLY A 69 1.42 19.32 15.81
C GLY A 69 0.57 20.52 16.24
N THR A 70 0.11 21.31 15.28
CA THR A 70 -0.79 22.43 15.50
C THR A 70 -2.24 21.91 15.55
N ALA A 71 -2.88 22.05 16.69
CA ALA A 71 -4.25 21.61 16.93
C ALA A 71 -5.25 22.75 16.75
N GLU A 72 -6.33 22.49 16.01
CA GLU A 72 -7.49 23.37 15.85
C GLU A 72 -8.73 22.56 16.23
N GLY A 73 -9.11 22.59 17.51
CA GLY A 73 -10.23 21.80 18.04
C GLY A 73 -9.93 20.31 18.27
N THR A 74 -8.72 19.84 17.95
CA THR A 74 -8.26 18.47 18.28
C THR A 74 -7.50 18.44 19.60
N ARG A 75 -7.38 17.24 20.20
CA ARG A 75 -6.49 17.00 21.34
C ARG A 75 -5.84 15.63 21.24
N ALA A 76 -4.63 15.53 21.80
CA ALA A 76 -3.98 14.25 22.05
C ALA A 76 -4.71 13.52 23.20
N ALA A 77 -5.09 12.27 22.96
CA ALA A 77 -5.56 11.34 23.98
C ALA A 77 -4.39 10.44 24.40
N SER A 78 -4.10 10.42 25.70
CA SER A 78 -3.13 9.50 26.30
C SER A 78 -3.73 8.10 26.48
N GLY A 79 -2.89 7.13 26.84
CA GLY A 79 -3.29 5.75 27.10
C GLY A 79 -2.32 4.74 26.49
N ALA A 80 -2.68 3.45 26.57
CA ALA A 80 -1.86 2.35 26.03
C ALA A 80 -1.66 2.42 24.51
N ARG A 81 -2.58 3.08 23.80
CA ARG A 81 -2.47 3.42 22.38
C ARG A 81 -2.84 4.90 22.21
N PRO A 82 -1.87 5.82 22.33
CA PRO A 82 -2.12 7.24 22.17
C PRO A 82 -2.77 7.54 20.82
N GLY A 83 -3.62 8.54 20.78
CA GLY A 83 -4.31 8.92 19.55
C GLY A 83 -4.71 10.38 19.53
N LEU A 84 -5.20 10.82 18.38
CA LEU A 84 -5.77 12.13 18.19
C LEU A 84 -7.30 12.02 18.09
N VAL A 85 -7.99 12.89 18.82
CA VAL A 85 -9.46 12.97 18.86
C VAL A 85 -9.93 14.41 18.72
N MET A 86 -11.23 14.60 18.46
CA MET A 86 -11.86 15.92 18.56
C MET A 86 -12.05 16.30 20.03
N ALA A 87 -11.67 17.53 20.40
CA ALA A 87 -11.96 18.13 21.70
C ALA A 87 -13.19 19.04 21.60
N SER A 88 -13.17 19.95 20.63
CA SER A 88 -14.24 20.88 20.30
C SER A 88 -14.26 21.09 18.78
N PRO A 89 -15.41 21.34 18.16
CA PRO A 89 -15.44 21.65 16.74
C PRO A 89 -14.73 22.99 16.49
N ALA A 90 -13.84 23.04 15.51
CA ALA A 90 -13.27 24.28 14.98
C ALA A 90 -14.26 25.02 14.06
N GLY A 91 -15.23 24.29 13.50
CA GLY A 91 -16.29 24.86 12.67
C GLY A 91 -17.26 23.80 12.18
N ARG A 92 -18.14 24.23 11.27
CA ARG A 92 -19.08 23.37 10.54
C ARG A 92 -18.87 23.50 9.04
N VAL A 93 -19.17 22.45 8.31
CA VAL A 93 -19.14 22.42 6.85
C VAL A 93 -20.20 21.46 6.33
N ASP A 94 -20.84 21.84 5.22
CA ASP A 94 -21.68 20.91 4.47
C ASP A 94 -20.81 20.12 3.50
N TYR A 95 -20.93 18.80 3.52
CA TYR A 95 -20.26 17.90 2.60
C TYR A 95 -21.29 17.19 1.75
N THR A 96 -21.21 17.36 0.44
CA THR A 96 -21.90 16.55 -0.56
C THR A 96 -21.01 15.39 -0.93
N ASP A 97 -21.46 14.17 -0.62
CA ASP A 97 -20.80 12.96 -1.07
C ASP A 97 -20.95 12.84 -2.60
N PRO A 98 -19.85 12.82 -3.38
CA PRO A 98 -19.92 12.83 -4.85
C PRO A 98 -20.51 11.54 -5.42
N HIS A 99 -20.51 10.45 -4.66
CA HIS A 99 -20.94 9.13 -5.12
C HIS A 99 -22.39 8.83 -4.77
N THR A 100 -22.95 9.50 -3.76
CA THR A 100 -24.38 9.36 -3.41
C THR A 100 -25.21 10.62 -3.67
N GLY A 101 -24.58 11.76 -3.95
CA GLY A 101 -25.24 13.07 -4.08
C GLY A 101 -25.87 13.59 -2.78
N ARG A 102 -25.60 12.95 -1.64
CA ARG A 102 -26.22 13.32 -0.35
C ARG A 102 -25.39 14.40 0.31
N THR A 103 -26.03 15.51 0.65
CA THR A 103 -25.41 16.56 1.46
C THR A 103 -25.73 16.36 2.93
N ALA A 104 -24.72 16.49 3.79
CA ALA A 104 -24.91 16.53 5.24
C ALA A 104 -23.98 17.56 5.88
N ALA A 105 -24.46 18.19 6.95
CA ALA A 105 -23.65 19.05 7.80
C ALA A 105 -22.72 18.21 8.69
N TRP A 106 -21.50 18.70 8.89
CA TRP A 106 -20.47 18.09 9.73
C TRP A 106 -19.78 19.13 10.59
N GLU A 107 -19.58 18.81 11.86
CA GLU A 107 -18.59 19.50 12.69
C GLU A 107 -17.20 18.96 12.36
N TYR A 108 -16.21 19.85 12.27
CA TYR A 108 -14.83 19.44 12.00
C TYR A 108 -13.85 19.96 13.04
N ALA A 109 -12.74 19.25 13.21
CA ALA A 109 -11.55 19.72 13.91
C ALA A 109 -10.31 19.33 13.11
N ARG A 110 -9.25 20.12 13.17
CA ARG A 110 -8.04 19.95 12.37
C ARG A 110 -6.81 19.74 13.23
N TRP A 111 -5.87 18.98 12.70
CA TRP A 111 -4.52 18.86 13.23
C TRP A 111 -3.54 18.91 12.07
N THR A 112 -2.50 19.72 12.18
CA THR A 112 -1.46 19.84 11.15
C THR A 112 -0.11 19.48 11.75
N SER A 113 0.61 18.59 11.08
CA SER A 113 1.93 18.17 11.53
C SER A 113 2.95 19.32 11.51
N SER A 114 4.00 19.17 12.31
CA SER A 114 5.26 19.86 12.03
C SER A 114 5.77 19.51 10.62
N VAL A 115 6.63 20.34 10.04
CA VAL A 115 7.31 19.99 8.80
C VAL A 115 8.15 18.75 9.03
N HIS A 116 8.01 17.75 8.19
CA HIS A 116 8.94 16.64 8.08
C HIS A 116 9.85 16.88 6.88
N ARG A 117 11.16 16.97 7.11
CA ARG A 117 12.15 17.01 6.04
C ARG A 117 12.48 15.58 5.67
N LEU A 118 12.22 15.23 4.41
CA LEU A 118 12.48 13.89 3.91
C LEU A 118 13.99 13.62 3.96
N ALA A 119 14.37 12.50 4.57
CA ALA A 119 15.76 12.03 4.50
C ALA A 119 16.16 11.68 3.05
N VAL A 120 15.15 11.38 2.23
CA VAL A 120 15.26 11.07 0.81
C VAL A 120 14.36 12.04 0.04
N PRO A 121 14.88 13.10 -0.59
CA PRO A 121 14.11 13.92 -1.51
C PRO A 121 13.38 13.01 -2.51
N SER A 122 12.05 13.07 -2.52
CA SER A 122 11.22 12.00 -3.07
C SER A 122 10.59 12.39 -4.41
N THR A 123 10.43 11.41 -5.29
CA THR A 123 9.59 11.50 -6.50
C THR A 123 8.16 11.04 -6.23
N GLU A 124 7.97 10.17 -5.23
CA GLU A 124 6.65 9.67 -4.86
C GLU A 124 6.44 9.74 -3.34
N VAL A 125 5.19 10.00 -2.92
CA VAL A 125 4.80 9.96 -1.50
C VAL A 125 3.42 9.31 -1.35
N ILE A 126 3.30 8.37 -0.40
CA ILE A 126 2.02 7.74 -0.04
C ILE A 126 1.72 8.09 1.42
N ALA A 127 0.62 8.80 1.65
CA ALA A 127 0.12 9.06 3.00
C ALA A 127 -0.78 7.91 3.46
N SER A 128 -0.63 7.46 4.71
CA SER A 128 -1.46 6.41 5.29
C SER A 128 -1.81 6.71 6.75
N TRP A 129 -2.91 6.13 7.22
CA TRP A 129 -3.45 6.37 8.56
C TRP A 129 -4.01 5.09 9.17
N ASN A 130 -4.16 5.08 10.49
CA ASN A 130 -4.82 4.03 11.25
C ASN A 130 -5.82 4.71 12.17
N ALA A 131 -7.10 4.40 11.99
CA ALA A 131 -8.15 5.12 12.69
C ALA A 131 -9.33 4.21 13.03
N ARG A 132 -10.03 4.57 14.10
CA ARG A 132 -11.40 4.17 14.36
C ARG A 132 -12.30 5.35 14.03
N THR A 133 -13.26 5.12 13.15
CA THR A 133 -14.33 6.08 12.82
C THR A 133 -15.66 5.40 13.12
N PRO A 134 -16.21 5.55 14.34
CA PRO A 134 -17.55 5.08 14.64
C PRO A 134 -18.60 5.73 13.71
N ALA A 135 -19.80 5.15 13.63
CA ALA A 135 -20.90 5.73 12.88
C ALA A 135 -21.14 7.20 13.26
N GLY A 136 -21.42 8.04 12.27
CA GLY A 136 -21.51 9.48 12.41
C GLY A 136 -20.16 10.20 12.44
N THR A 137 -19.07 9.55 12.01
CA THR A 137 -17.72 10.15 11.96
C THR A 137 -16.93 9.69 10.74
N TRP A 138 -16.01 10.54 10.27
CA TRP A 138 -15.08 10.22 9.19
C TRP A 138 -13.85 11.15 9.27
N LEU A 139 -12.88 10.97 8.38
CA LEU A 139 -11.67 11.81 8.33
C LEU A 139 -11.23 12.14 6.90
N GLN A 140 -10.46 13.22 6.77
CA GLN A 140 -9.74 13.58 5.55
C GLN A 140 -8.25 13.73 5.87
N VAL A 141 -7.41 13.18 5.00
CA VAL A 141 -5.95 13.37 5.05
C VAL A 141 -5.50 14.21 3.87
N GLU A 142 -4.66 15.20 4.12
CA GLU A 142 -4.12 16.10 3.12
C GLU A 142 -2.61 16.23 3.25
N LEU A 143 -1.93 16.42 2.11
CA LEU A 143 -0.49 16.62 2.03
C LEU A 143 -0.19 17.98 1.38
N ARG A 144 0.78 18.69 1.97
CA ARG A 144 1.41 19.85 1.32
C ARG A 144 2.91 19.73 1.44
N GLY A 145 3.60 19.85 0.31
CA GLY A 145 5.03 19.70 0.20
C GLY A 145 5.75 20.98 -0.21
N ARG A 146 7.07 20.93 -0.05
CA ARG A 146 8.02 21.88 -0.64
C ARG A 146 8.90 21.14 -1.63
N TYR A 147 9.07 21.71 -2.81
CA TYR A 147 9.93 21.18 -3.86
C TYR A 147 11.39 21.61 -3.66
N SER A 148 12.30 20.91 -4.33
CA SER A 148 13.74 21.22 -4.37
C SER A 148 14.05 22.56 -5.02
N ASP A 149 13.18 23.08 -5.89
CA ASP A 149 13.29 24.42 -6.50
C ASP A 149 12.84 25.56 -5.56
N GLY A 150 12.42 25.22 -4.34
CA GLY A 150 11.99 26.17 -3.31
C GLY A 150 10.50 26.53 -3.36
N THR A 151 9.75 26.15 -4.40
CA THR A 151 8.30 26.35 -4.51
C THR A 151 7.52 25.32 -3.67
N ASN A 152 6.22 25.55 -3.45
CA ASN A 152 5.37 24.66 -2.68
C ASN A 152 4.29 24.03 -3.57
N THR A 153 3.87 22.82 -3.22
CA THR A 153 2.65 22.22 -3.75
C THR A 153 1.41 22.99 -3.23
N PRO A 154 0.24 22.85 -3.87
CA PRO A 154 -1.04 23.06 -3.20
C PRO A 154 -1.24 22.04 -2.07
N TRP A 155 -2.35 22.16 -1.33
CA TRP A 155 -2.81 21.06 -0.48
C TRP A 155 -3.51 20.02 -1.36
N TYR A 156 -2.99 18.80 -1.36
CA TYR A 156 -3.61 17.65 -2.01
C TYR A 156 -4.41 16.83 -1.00
N VAL A 157 -5.60 16.40 -1.37
CA VAL A 157 -6.40 15.44 -0.60
C VAL A 157 -5.90 14.04 -0.93
N MET A 158 -5.33 13.36 0.06
CA MET A 158 -4.80 12.00 -0.07
C MET A 158 -5.88 10.93 0.19
N GLY A 159 -7.02 11.32 0.73
CA GLY A 159 -8.19 10.45 0.88
C GLY A 159 -9.21 11.00 1.87
N ARG A 160 -10.48 10.69 1.59
CA ARG A 160 -11.60 10.84 2.53
C ARG A 160 -12.06 9.46 2.96
N TRP A 161 -12.06 9.20 4.26
CA TRP A 161 -12.15 7.84 4.76
C TRP A 161 -13.06 7.71 5.97
N ALA A 162 -13.86 6.65 5.93
CA ALA A 162 -14.56 6.07 7.07
C ALA A 162 -14.36 4.54 7.03
N ALA A 163 -14.42 3.90 8.20
CA ALA A 163 -14.40 2.45 8.34
C ALA A 163 -15.65 1.83 7.72
N GLY A 164 -16.84 2.40 8.00
CA GLY A 164 -18.08 2.02 7.32
C GLY A 164 -18.29 2.78 6.00
N ASP A 165 -19.38 2.46 5.30
CA ASP A 165 -19.76 3.06 4.02
C ASP A 165 -21.11 3.81 4.07
N GLN A 166 -21.64 4.05 5.27
CA GLN A 166 -22.96 4.66 5.51
C GLN A 166 -22.91 6.18 5.74
N ASP A 167 -21.80 6.68 6.31
CA ASP A 167 -21.59 8.10 6.60
C ASP A 167 -21.13 8.88 5.38
N ILE A 168 -20.13 8.32 4.70
CA ILE A 168 -19.61 8.72 3.41
C ILE A 168 -19.22 7.45 2.63
N ARG A 169 -19.20 7.54 1.32
CA ARG A 169 -18.51 6.62 0.43
C ARG A 169 -17.03 6.99 0.43
N ARG A 170 -16.22 6.18 1.12
CA ARG A 170 -14.75 6.40 1.22
C ARG A 170 -14.16 6.54 -0.19
N THR A 171 -13.30 7.53 -0.38
CA THR A 171 -12.95 7.96 -1.73
C THR A 171 -11.56 8.60 -1.82
N SER A 172 -10.82 8.22 -2.85
CA SER A 172 -9.75 9.07 -3.41
C SER A 172 -10.35 10.31 -4.09
N VAL A 173 -9.50 11.23 -4.53
CA VAL A 173 -9.92 12.46 -5.20
C VAL A 173 -9.11 12.62 -6.49
N ASP A 174 -9.82 12.66 -7.61
CA ASP A 174 -9.25 12.74 -8.95
C ASP A 174 -8.79 14.17 -9.32
N ASP A 175 -8.08 14.24 -10.44
CA ASP A 175 -7.75 15.47 -11.18
C ASP A 175 -7.00 16.53 -10.35
N GLN A 176 -6.17 16.07 -9.41
CA GLN A 176 -5.30 16.91 -8.59
C GLN A 176 -3.90 17.01 -9.21
N SER A 177 -3.54 18.19 -9.74
CA SER A 177 -2.21 18.48 -10.27
C SER A 177 -1.84 19.97 -10.09
N ASP A 178 -0.54 20.28 -10.11
CA ASP A 178 -0.01 21.66 -10.19
C ASP A 178 0.93 21.89 -11.39
N GLY A 179 0.97 20.96 -12.35
CA GLY A 179 1.87 20.99 -13.50
C GLY A 179 3.31 20.56 -13.20
N LYS A 180 3.62 20.20 -11.94
CA LYS A 180 4.90 19.60 -11.52
C LYS A 180 4.69 18.25 -10.85
N SER A 181 3.56 18.08 -10.16
CA SER A 181 3.14 16.84 -9.54
C SER A 181 1.65 16.62 -9.67
N SER A 182 1.26 15.36 -9.52
CA SER A 182 -0.13 14.91 -9.56
C SER A 182 -0.40 13.85 -8.48
N ILE A 183 -1.67 13.69 -8.11
CA ILE A 183 -2.12 12.57 -7.27
C ILE A 183 -2.71 11.48 -8.16
N TRP A 184 -2.16 10.27 -8.04
CA TRP A 184 -2.63 9.07 -8.71
C TRP A 184 -3.33 8.17 -7.68
N THR A 185 -4.64 8.30 -7.53
CA THR A 185 -5.48 7.60 -6.53
C THR A 185 -5.03 7.86 -5.08
N ASP A 186 -3.93 7.26 -4.64
CA ASP A 186 -3.36 7.34 -3.30
C ASP A 186 -1.90 7.82 -3.25
N THR A 187 -1.29 8.06 -4.42
CA THR A 187 0.14 8.36 -4.55
C THR A 187 0.35 9.77 -5.11
N PHE A 188 1.02 10.63 -4.34
CA PHE A 188 1.65 11.83 -4.89
C PHE A 188 2.82 11.41 -5.78
N ALA A 189 2.93 11.96 -6.99
CA ALA A 189 4.06 11.72 -7.88
C ALA A 189 4.51 13.02 -8.57
N ILE A 190 5.82 13.21 -8.65
CA ILE A 190 6.44 14.19 -9.56
C ILE A 190 6.17 13.73 -11.00
N ASP A 191 5.62 14.62 -11.82
CA ASP A 191 5.15 14.28 -13.18
C ASP A 191 6.32 13.89 -14.10
N ASP A 192 7.43 14.64 -14.00
CA ASP A 192 8.69 14.35 -14.67
C ASP A 192 9.84 14.21 -13.66
N ALA A 193 10.06 12.98 -13.17
CA ALA A 193 11.15 12.66 -12.27
C ALA A 193 12.55 12.89 -12.88
N ALA A 194 12.68 12.88 -14.21
CA ALA A 194 13.96 13.06 -14.91
C ALA A 194 14.42 14.53 -14.90
N SER A 195 13.51 15.48 -14.69
CA SER A 195 13.83 16.91 -14.49
C SER A 195 14.74 17.17 -13.27
N GLY A 196 14.88 16.21 -12.36
CA GLY A 196 15.59 16.37 -11.09
C GLY A 196 14.77 17.04 -9.99
N LEU A 197 13.52 17.46 -10.27
CA LEU A 197 12.61 17.97 -9.26
C LEU A 197 12.30 16.89 -8.21
N ARG A 198 12.30 17.27 -6.94
CA ARG A 198 11.98 16.38 -5.82
C ARG A 198 11.12 17.09 -4.79
N LEU A 199 10.26 16.34 -4.11
CA LEU A 199 9.65 16.78 -2.87
C LEU A 199 10.69 16.65 -1.74
N VAL A 200 11.06 17.75 -1.08
CA VAL A 200 12.12 17.74 -0.06
C VAL A 200 11.59 17.77 1.37
N SER A 201 10.34 18.20 1.55
CA SER A 201 9.67 18.19 2.85
C SER A 201 8.16 18.24 2.67
N TYR A 202 7.42 17.81 3.69
CA TYR A 202 5.97 17.89 3.69
C TYR A 202 5.39 18.18 5.07
N ARG A 203 4.11 18.59 5.07
CA ARG A 203 3.21 18.55 6.22
C ARG A 203 2.01 17.69 5.87
N LEU A 204 1.48 16.98 6.86
CA LEU A 204 0.17 16.35 6.77
C LEU A 204 -0.84 17.15 7.56
N ARG A 205 -2.04 17.30 7.00
CA ARG A 205 -3.21 17.82 7.71
C ARG A 205 -4.25 16.71 7.82
N LEU A 206 -4.75 16.54 9.03
CA LEU A 206 -5.80 15.59 9.37
C LEU A 206 -7.01 16.39 9.80
N THR A 207 -8.11 16.22 9.08
CA THR A 207 -9.41 16.80 9.44
C THR A 207 -10.32 15.68 9.93
N LEU A 208 -10.81 15.83 11.15
CA LEU A 208 -11.72 14.90 11.81
C LEU A 208 -13.13 15.46 11.72
N TYR A 209 -14.09 14.63 11.33
CA TYR A 209 -15.49 15.02 11.18
C TYR A 209 -16.39 14.20 12.10
N ARG A 210 -17.45 14.84 12.60
CA ARG A 210 -18.55 14.19 13.30
C ARG A 210 -19.88 14.87 13.00
N LYS A 211 -21.00 14.18 13.21
CA LYS A 211 -22.33 14.81 13.12
C LYS A 211 -22.45 15.99 14.12
N PRO A 212 -23.10 17.10 13.73
CA PRO A 212 -23.30 18.25 14.60
C PRO A 212 -23.90 17.89 15.96
N GLY A 213 -23.33 18.43 17.05
CA GLY A 213 -23.79 18.16 18.42
C GLY A 213 -23.46 16.77 18.98
N ALA A 214 -22.92 15.85 18.17
CA ALA A 214 -22.55 14.52 18.63
C ALA A 214 -21.30 14.58 19.54
N ARG A 215 -21.24 13.72 20.56
CA ARG A 215 -20.04 13.58 21.42
C ARG A 215 -19.05 12.53 20.93
N ILE A 216 -19.49 11.64 20.04
CA ILE A 216 -18.64 10.61 19.45
C ILE A 216 -17.59 11.25 18.55
N THR A 217 -16.37 10.73 18.56
CA THR A 217 -15.26 11.26 17.77
C THR A 217 -14.58 10.13 17.00
N PRO A 218 -14.03 10.41 15.82
CA PRO A 218 -13.01 9.53 15.28
C PRO A 218 -11.79 9.55 16.20
N THR A 219 -11.03 8.47 16.22
CA THR A 219 -9.75 8.34 16.93
C THR A 219 -8.70 7.90 15.94
N VAL A 220 -7.63 8.67 15.78
CA VAL A 220 -6.52 8.34 14.88
C VAL A 220 -5.30 7.97 15.69
N TRP A 221 -4.79 6.75 15.54
CA TRP A 221 -3.63 6.24 16.29
C TRP A 221 -2.33 6.34 15.52
N ARG A 222 -2.40 6.43 14.19
CA ARG A 222 -1.25 6.61 13.31
C ARG A 222 -1.64 7.51 12.16
N LEU A 223 -0.80 8.48 11.87
CA LEU A 223 -0.80 9.22 10.62
C LEU A 223 0.63 9.27 10.13
N GLY A 224 0.89 9.04 8.85
CA GLY A 224 2.24 9.10 8.33
C GLY A 224 2.30 9.13 6.82
N ALA A 225 3.51 9.24 6.29
CA ALA A 225 3.75 9.05 4.87
C ALA A 225 5.08 8.32 4.64
N MET A 226 5.12 7.57 3.55
CA MET A 226 6.33 7.02 2.97
C MET A 226 6.70 7.87 1.75
N GLY A 227 7.88 8.49 1.77
CA GLY A 227 8.47 9.14 0.60
C GLY A 227 9.55 8.26 -0.02
N SER A 228 9.66 8.25 -1.35
CA SER A 228 10.68 7.47 -2.04
C SER A 228 11.21 8.14 -3.32
N ASP A 229 12.45 7.79 -3.67
CA ASP A 229 13.09 8.11 -4.95
C ASP A 229 13.75 6.85 -5.50
N ILE A 230 12.91 5.93 -6.00
CA ILE A 230 13.37 4.68 -6.59
C ILE A 230 13.68 4.94 -8.08
N PRO A 231 14.92 4.70 -8.55
CA PRO A 231 15.26 4.94 -9.94
C PRO A 231 14.52 4.02 -10.89
N ASP A 232 14.37 4.47 -12.13
CA ASP A 232 13.92 3.64 -13.24
C ASP A 232 14.85 2.43 -13.42
N ARG A 233 14.27 1.24 -13.37
CA ARG A 233 14.99 -0.03 -13.50
C ARG A 233 14.06 -1.13 -14.00
N PHE A 234 14.52 -1.89 -14.98
CA PHE A 234 13.85 -3.09 -15.50
C PHE A 234 14.25 -4.35 -14.74
N THR A 235 15.44 -4.31 -14.13
CA THR A 235 15.96 -5.38 -13.30
C THR A 235 16.56 -4.86 -12.01
N VAL A 236 16.72 -5.76 -11.04
CA VAL A 236 17.34 -5.45 -9.74
C VAL A 236 18.49 -6.40 -9.43
N PRO A 237 19.46 -6.02 -8.59
CA PRO A 237 20.48 -6.94 -8.12
C PRO A 237 19.86 -8.16 -7.42
N ALA A 238 20.43 -9.34 -7.65
CA ALA A 238 20.00 -10.55 -6.97
C ALA A 238 20.38 -10.50 -5.47
N SER A 239 19.46 -10.88 -4.59
CA SER A 239 19.79 -11.12 -3.18
C SER A 239 20.20 -12.57 -2.91
N THR A 240 21.11 -12.76 -1.97
CA THR A 240 21.48 -14.08 -1.46
C THR A 240 20.41 -14.57 -0.47
N PRO A 241 19.89 -15.80 -0.61
CA PRO A 241 19.02 -16.43 0.39
C PRO A 241 19.66 -16.48 1.78
N GLY A 242 18.91 -16.11 2.81
CA GLY A 242 19.39 -16.16 4.19
C GLY A 242 18.43 -16.77 5.21
N LEU A 243 17.24 -17.19 4.79
CA LEU A 243 16.18 -17.67 5.68
C LEU A 243 15.45 -18.88 5.12
N THR A 244 15.20 -19.87 5.97
CA THR A 244 14.27 -20.97 5.70
C THR A 244 13.20 -20.97 6.78
N ARG A 245 11.99 -20.52 6.42
CA ARG A 245 10.87 -20.40 7.36
C ARG A 245 9.57 -20.24 6.60
N GLU A 246 8.50 -20.82 7.11
CA GLU A 246 7.15 -20.56 6.64
C GLU A 246 6.24 -20.18 7.81
N LEU A 247 5.48 -19.10 7.63
CA LEU A 247 4.46 -18.64 8.57
C LEU A 247 3.12 -19.29 8.23
N LYS A 248 2.37 -19.68 9.28
CA LYS A 248 1.06 -20.32 9.14
C LYS A 248 -0.05 -19.29 8.89
N VAL A 249 0.04 -18.59 7.76
CA VAL A 249 -0.98 -17.62 7.34
C VAL A 249 -2.16 -18.37 6.72
N PRO A 250 -3.42 -18.07 7.13
CA PRO A 250 -4.63 -18.59 6.48
C PRO A 250 -4.63 -18.33 4.97
N ARG A 251 -5.37 -19.16 4.23
CA ARG A 251 -5.37 -19.16 2.78
C ARG A 251 -6.77 -18.84 2.26
N TYR A 252 -6.89 -17.73 1.55
CA TYR A 252 -8.11 -17.32 0.88
C TYR A 252 -7.86 -17.08 -0.59
N SER A 253 -8.71 -17.65 -1.42
CA SER A 253 -8.79 -17.39 -2.85
C SER A 253 -9.77 -16.25 -3.08
N GLN A 254 -9.42 -15.33 -3.96
CA GLN A 254 -10.35 -14.33 -4.45
C GLN A 254 -11.29 -14.92 -5.52
N GLU A 255 -10.79 -15.88 -6.33
CA GLU A 255 -11.50 -16.42 -7.50
C GLU A 255 -12.76 -17.22 -7.15
N ILE A 256 -12.86 -17.77 -5.93
CA ILE A 256 -14.12 -18.42 -5.48
C ILE A 256 -15.28 -17.42 -5.36
N HIS A 257 -14.97 -16.12 -5.35
CA HIS A 257 -15.93 -15.02 -5.31
C HIS A 257 -16.15 -14.37 -6.68
N ALA A 258 -15.70 -15.00 -7.76
CA ALA A 258 -15.91 -14.48 -9.11
C ALA A 258 -17.39 -14.16 -9.37
N GLY A 259 -17.68 -12.93 -9.79
CA GLY A 259 -19.03 -12.43 -10.01
C GLY A 259 -19.91 -12.21 -8.75
N GLN A 260 -19.40 -12.47 -7.55
CA GLN A 260 -20.11 -12.16 -6.30
C GLN A 260 -19.94 -10.68 -5.95
N TYR A 261 -21.03 -9.99 -5.61
CA TYR A 261 -21.04 -8.54 -5.32
C TYR A 261 -20.36 -7.68 -6.41
N PRO A 262 -20.89 -7.69 -7.64
CA PRO A 262 -20.28 -7.00 -8.78
C PRO A 262 -20.14 -5.49 -8.58
N GLU A 263 -20.90 -4.88 -7.68
CA GLU A 263 -20.75 -3.48 -7.29
C GLU A 263 -19.39 -3.14 -6.66
N TYR A 264 -18.64 -4.15 -6.20
CA TYR A 264 -17.30 -3.99 -5.66
C TYR A 264 -16.25 -4.48 -6.67
N ASP A 265 -16.17 -3.85 -7.84
CA ASP A 265 -15.17 -4.17 -8.89
C ASP A 265 -15.39 -5.54 -9.57
N ASN A 266 -16.63 -5.81 -9.98
CA ASN A 266 -17.08 -7.05 -10.66
C ASN A 266 -16.99 -8.34 -9.83
N GLY A 267 -16.44 -8.27 -8.61
CA GLY A 267 -16.36 -9.39 -7.69
C GLY A 267 -14.94 -9.85 -7.42
N GLY A 268 -14.80 -11.12 -7.03
CA GLY A 268 -13.56 -11.75 -6.61
C GLY A 268 -12.35 -11.54 -7.54
N GLU A 269 -12.57 -11.39 -8.85
CA GLU A 269 -11.54 -11.22 -9.87
C GLU A 269 -10.63 -10.00 -9.63
N ALA A 270 -11.08 -9.02 -8.84
CA ALA A 270 -10.31 -7.83 -8.49
C ALA A 270 -10.00 -7.69 -6.98
N TRP A 271 -10.25 -8.73 -6.18
CA TRP A 271 -10.17 -8.67 -4.71
C TRP A 271 -8.82 -9.11 -4.12
N CYS A 272 -7.74 -9.11 -4.90
CA CYS A 272 -6.41 -9.54 -4.43
C CYS A 272 -5.94 -8.82 -3.15
N SER A 273 -6.16 -7.51 -3.06
CA SER A 273 -5.75 -6.67 -1.93
C SER A 273 -6.58 -6.95 -0.66
N PRO A 274 -7.94 -6.90 -0.69
CA PRO A 274 -8.73 -7.26 0.49
C PRO A 274 -8.55 -8.72 0.92
N THR A 275 -8.40 -9.65 -0.03
CA THR A 275 -8.15 -11.08 0.26
C THR A 275 -6.80 -11.26 0.97
N SER A 276 -5.73 -10.65 0.47
CA SER A 276 -4.41 -10.64 1.13
C SER A 276 -4.44 -9.98 2.49
N SER A 277 -5.19 -8.88 2.61
CA SER A 277 -5.37 -8.18 3.88
C SER A 277 -6.03 -9.07 4.92
N GLN A 278 -7.11 -9.75 4.55
CA GLN A 278 -7.87 -10.64 5.43
C GLN A 278 -7.02 -11.83 5.90
N MET A 279 -6.22 -12.44 5.02
CA MET A 279 -5.28 -13.50 5.38
C MET A 279 -4.33 -13.07 6.52
N ILE A 280 -3.75 -11.86 6.47
CA ILE A 280 -2.84 -11.39 7.51
C ILE A 280 -3.59 -10.94 8.78
N ILE A 281 -4.75 -10.31 8.65
CA ILE A 281 -5.59 -9.94 9.81
C ILE A 281 -5.88 -11.18 10.66
N GLU A 282 -6.24 -12.30 10.02
CA GLU A 282 -6.50 -13.57 10.69
C GLU A 282 -5.25 -14.32 11.15
N TYR A 283 -4.13 -14.19 10.45
CA TYR A 283 -2.83 -14.67 10.97
C TYR A 283 -2.50 -14.08 12.34
N TRP A 284 -2.89 -12.82 12.58
CA TRP A 284 -2.74 -12.19 13.89
C TRP A 284 -3.87 -12.51 14.88
N GLY A 285 -4.81 -13.40 14.53
CA GLY A 285 -5.90 -13.86 15.39
C GLY A 285 -7.10 -12.93 15.45
N ARG A 286 -7.29 -12.07 14.45
CA ARG A 286 -8.40 -11.09 14.39
C ARG A 286 -9.32 -11.48 13.24
N LYS A 287 -10.63 -11.33 13.42
CA LYS A 287 -11.63 -11.63 12.39
C LYS A 287 -12.87 -10.75 12.56
N PRO A 288 -13.65 -10.52 11.49
CA PRO A 288 -14.98 -9.96 11.62
C PRO A 288 -15.83 -10.76 12.61
N THR A 289 -16.74 -10.09 13.32
CA THR A 289 -17.76 -10.76 14.13
C THR A 289 -18.87 -11.33 13.26
N ALA A 290 -19.72 -12.20 13.81
CA ALA A 290 -20.90 -12.69 13.08
C ALA A 290 -21.85 -11.54 12.68
N GLU A 291 -21.94 -10.50 13.50
CA GLU A 291 -22.72 -9.29 13.20
C GLU A 291 -22.13 -8.51 12.01
N ASP A 292 -20.80 -8.35 11.98
CA ASP A 292 -20.11 -7.70 10.85
C ASP A 292 -20.32 -8.43 9.51
N LEU A 293 -20.56 -9.75 9.57
CA LEU A 293 -20.75 -10.62 8.41
C LEU A 293 -22.22 -10.85 8.06
N ALA A 294 -23.17 -10.38 8.87
CA ALA A 294 -24.60 -10.67 8.70
C ALA A 294 -25.20 -10.13 7.39
N TRP A 295 -24.52 -9.17 6.75
CA TRP A 295 -24.93 -8.64 5.44
C TRP A 295 -24.51 -9.55 4.27
N VAL A 296 -23.56 -10.47 4.49
CA VAL A 296 -23.04 -11.34 3.45
C VAL A 296 -24.04 -12.48 3.18
N ASN A 297 -24.22 -12.83 1.91
CA ASN A 297 -25.07 -13.93 1.51
C ASN A 297 -24.55 -15.22 2.16
N PRO A 298 -25.35 -15.93 2.97
CA PRO A 298 -24.90 -17.12 3.69
C PRO A 298 -24.51 -18.29 2.78
N GLN A 299 -24.82 -18.24 1.48
CA GLN A 299 -24.39 -19.23 0.49
C GLN A 299 -22.94 -19.03 0.03
N TYR A 300 -22.36 -17.85 0.24
CA TYR A 300 -20.99 -17.56 -0.15
C TYR A 300 -20.03 -18.08 0.91
N ALA A 301 -19.04 -18.86 0.47
CA ALA A 301 -17.89 -19.23 1.29
C ALA A 301 -17.09 -17.96 1.65
N ASP A 302 -16.26 -18.05 2.69
CA ASP A 302 -15.34 -16.99 3.09
C ASP A 302 -15.95 -15.58 3.17
N PRO A 303 -17.05 -15.39 3.92
CA PRO A 303 -17.76 -14.12 4.00
C PRO A 303 -16.87 -12.94 4.46
N GLN A 304 -15.80 -13.23 5.18
CA GLN A 304 -14.77 -12.25 5.56
C GLN A 304 -14.05 -11.60 4.37
N VAL A 305 -13.94 -12.28 3.23
CA VAL A 305 -13.33 -11.72 2.02
C VAL A 305 -14.30 -10.73 1.36
N CYS A 306 -15.59 -11.08 1.27
CA CYS A 306 -16.64 -10.15 0.83
C CYS A 306 -16.71 -8.91 1.74
N HIS A 307 -16.62 -9.13 3.05
CA HIS A 307 -16.51 -8.06 4.05
C HIS A 307 -15.29 -7.17 3.79
N ALA A 308 -14.10 -7.75 3.63
CA ALA A 308 -12.90 -6.97 3.33
C ALA A 308 -13.02 -6.17 2.02
N ALA A 309 -13.61 -6.73 0.97
CA ALA A 309 -13.82 -6.04 -0.30
C ALA A 309 -14.68 -4.78 -0.13
N ARG A 310 -15.89 -4.93 0.43
CA ARG A 310 -16.78 -3.79 0.73
C ARG A 310 -16.09 -2.75 1.62
N PHE A 311 -15.30 -3.19 2.60
CA PHE A 311 -14.67 -2.33 3.60
C PHE A 311 -13.34 -1.71 3.17
N THR A 312 -12.87 -2.03 1.95
CA THR A 312 -11.68 -1.41 1.33
C THR A 312 -11.98 -0.72 0.00
N TYR A 313 -13.17 -0.92 -0.57
CA TYR A 313 -13.60 -0.33 -1.83
C TYR A 313 -13.51 1.20 -1.81
N ASP A 314 -12.75 1.75 -2.76
CA ASP A 314 -12.64 3.17 -3.04
C ASP A 314 -13.59 3.52 -4.19
N TYR A 315 -14.59 4.36 -3.91
CA TYR A 315 -15.68 4.65 -4.84
C TYR A 315 -15.26 5.54 -6.02
N GLN A 316 -14.21 6.35 -5.90
CA GLN A 316 -13.70 7.13 -7.03
C GLN A 316 -12.82 6.28 -7.93
N TYR A 317 -11.93 5.50 -7.32
CA TYR A 317 -11.08 4.55 -8.04
C TYR A 317 -11.88 3.38 -8.65
N ALA A 318 -13.07 3.11 -8.09
CA ALA A 318 -13.94 1.99 -8.42
C ALA A 318 -13.30 0.61 -8.19
N GLY A 319 -12.41 0.49 -7.19
CA GLY A 319 -11.67 -0.73 -6.92
C GLY A 319 -11.24 -0.90 -5.46
N CYS A 320 -10.80 -2.11 -5.10
CA CYS A 320 -10.35 -2.45 -3.74
C CYS A 320 -8.83 -2.29 -3.53
N GLY A 321 -8.11 -1.80 -4.54
CA GLY A 321 -6.65 -1.74 -4.60
C GLY A 321 -5.99 -0.53 -3.91
N ASN A 322 -6.76 0.41 -3.34
CA ASN A 322 -6.21 1.60 -2.70
C ASN A 322 -5.39 1.23 -1.44
N TRP A 323 -4.08 1.54 -1.47
CA TRP A 323 -3.11 1.04 -0.49
C TRP A 323 -3.39 1.57 0.93
N PRO A 324 -3.54 2.90 1.17
CA PRO A 324 -3.93 3.41 2.46
C PRO A 324 -5.26 2.87 2.99
N PHE A 325 -6.24 2.60 2.13
CA PHE A 325 -7.56 2.14 2.57
C PHE A 325 -7.49 0.71 3.11
N ASN A 326 -6.71 -0.17 2.49
CA ASN A 326 -6.46 -1.52 3.00
C ASN A 326 -5.72 -1.48 4.35
N ALA A 327 -4.68 -0.64 4.46
CA ALA A 327 -3.96 -0.46 5.73
C ALA A 327 -4.83 0.12 6.85
N ALA A 328 -5.71 1.06 6.51
CA ALA A 328 -6.67 1.64 7.45
C ALA A 328 -7.75 0.63 7.86
N TYR A 329 -8.26 -0.19 6.93
CA TYR A 329 -9.18 -1.29 7.20
C TYR A 329 -8.57 -2.30 8.18
N ALA A 330 -7.34 -2.76 7.95
CA ALA A 330 -6.66 -3.67 8.88
C ALA A 330 -6.54 -3.05 10.29
N ALA A 331 -6.32 -1.74 10.39
CA ALA A 331 -6.22 -1.06 11.66
C ALA A 331 -7.54 -0.88 12.42
N THR A 332 -8.70 -1.19 11.81
CA THR A 332 -10.01 -1.22 12.50
C THR A 332 -10.11 -2.39 13.48
N TYR A 333 -9.33 -3.47 13.23
CA TYR A 333 -9.27 -4.61 14.11
C TYR A 333 -8.48 -4.32 15.38
N ARG A 334 -8.95 -4.92 16.48
CA ARG A 334 -8.38 -4.71 17.82
C ARG A 334 -6.88 -4.99 17.84
N ASP A 335 -6.14 -4.03 18.41
CA ASP A 335 -4.70 -4.11 18.65
C ASP A 335 -3.87 -4.51 17.41
N LEU A 336 -4.36 -4.12 16.22
CA LEU A 336 -3.66 -4.23 14.94
C LEU A 336 -3.36 -2.84 14.38
N GLN A 337 -2.25 -2.74 13.65
CA GLN A 337 -1.88 -1.56 12.89
C GLN A 337 -1.33 -1.96 11.53
N GLY A 338 -1.45 -1.05 10.56
CA GLY A 338 -0.96 -1.23 9.21
C GLY A 338 -0.13 -0.06 8.71
N VAL A 339 0.85 -0.36 7.85
CA VAL A 339 1.65 0.65 7.14
C VAL A 339 1.77 0.29 5.68
N VAL A 340 1.83 1.31 4.83
CA VAL A 340 2.25 1.20 3.43
C VAL A 340 3.69 1.66 3.36
N THR A 341 4.56 0.86 2.75
CA THR A 341 5.98 1.23 2.58
C THR A 341 6.58 0.58 1.34
N ARG A 342 7.86 0.84 1.10
CA ARG A 342 8.65 0.16 0.06
C ARG A 342 9.82 -0.58 0.71
N LEU A 343 10.02 -1.82 0.30
CA LEU A 343 11.24 -2.58 0.61
C LEU A 343 12.16 -2.61 -0.60
N GLY A 344 13.47 -2.59 -0.36
CA GLY A 344 14.51 -2.51 -1.39
C GLY A 344 15.11 -3.85 -1.80
N SER A 345 14.80 -4.94 -1.10
CA SER A 345 15.37 -6.27 -1.36
C SER A 345 14.57 -7.39 -0.69
N LEU A 346 14.73 -8.64 -1.14
CA LEU A 346 14.23 -9.79 -0.39
C LEU A 346 14.95 -9.98 0.96
N THR A 347 16.17 -9.50 1.15
CA THR A 347 16.86 -9.53 2.45
C THR A 347 16.12 -8.71 3.53
N GLU A 348 15.56 -7.57 3.15
CA GLU A 348 14.68 -6.78 4.03
C GLU A 348 13.38 -7.53 4.34
N LEU A 349 12.80 -8.21 3.33
CA LEU A 349 11.61 -9.04 3.52
C LEU A 349 11.89 -10.24 4.43
N GLU A 350 13.00 -10.94 4.24
CA GLU A 350 13.47 -12.03 5.11
C GLU A 350 13.62 -11.56 6.56
N THR A 351 14.11 -10.33 6.78
CA THR A 351 14.19 -9.74 8.13
C THR A 351 12.82 -9.67 8.82
N LEU A 352 11.76 -9.38 8.07
CA LEU A 352 10.39 -9.31 8.58
C LEU A 352 9.78 -10.70 8.80
N ILE A 353 9.94 -11.63 7.85
CA ILE A 353 9.50 -13.02 7.99
C ILE A 353 10.21 -13.70 9.16
N ALA A 354 11.50 -13.43 9.35
CA ALA A 354 12.26 -13.89 10.51
C ALA A 354 11.69 -13.34 11.82
N ALA A 355 11.04 -12.17 11.83
CA ALA A 355 10.34 -11.64 13.00
C ALA A 355 8.87 -12.10 13.11
N GLY A 356 8.40 -12.96 12.20
CA GLY A 356 7.03 -13.44 12.16
C GLY A 356 6.03 -12.45 11.57
N ILE A 357 6.49 -11.49 10.75
CA ILE A 357 5.65 -10.50 10.08
C ILE A 357 5.53 -10.88 8.60
N PRO A 358 4.38 -11.41 8.15
CA PRO A 358 4.12 -11.63 6.73
C PRO A 358 4.01 -10.28 5.99
N VAL A 359 4.29 -10.30 4.68
CA VAL A 359 4.38 -9.08 3.87
C VAL A 359 3.49 -9.20 2.64
N ILE A 360 2.59 -8.23 2.44
CA ILE A 360 1.75 -8.17 1.23
C ILE A 360 2.51 -7.35 0.20
N THR A 361 2.93 -7.98 -0.88
CA THR A 361 3.73 -7.36 -1.95
C THR A 361 2.86 -7.07 -3.16
N SER A 362 3.04 -5.89 -3.76
CA SER A 362 2.44 -5.55 -5.05
C SER A 362 3.29 -6.11 -6.18
N GLN A 363 2.66 -6.82 -7.12
CA GLN A 363 3.30 -7.50 -8.23
C GLN A 363 2.76 -7.01 -9.58
N SER A 364 3.63 -7.01 -10.61
CA SER A 364 3.24 -6.73 -12.00
C SER A 364 4.16 -7.49 -12.96
N PHE A 365 3.58 -8.37 -13.77
CA PHE A 365 4.35 -9.32 -14.58
C PHE A 365 3.55 -9.85 -15.78
N LEU A 366 4.26 -10.29 -16.82
CA LEU A 366 3.73 -11.16 -17.87
C LEU A 366 3.74 -12.60 -17.40
N ALA A 367 2.88 -13.44 -17.97
CA ALA A 367 2.81 -14.86 -17.61
C ALA A 367 4.14 -15.61 -17.77
N SER A 368 5.01 -15.15 -18.68
CA SER A 368 6.35 -15.71 -18.89
C SER A 368 7.40 -15.27 -17.85
N GLU A 369 7.12 -14.27 -17.02
CA GLU A 369 8.10 -13.69 -16.09
C GLU A 369 8.03 -14.29 -14.68
N LEU A 370 6.97 -15.03 -14.35
CA LEU A 370 6.80 -15.70 -13.07
C LEU A 370 6.37 -17.16 -13.27
N THR A 371 7.36 -18.05 -13.26
CA THR A 371 7.15 -19.48 -13.47
C THR A 371 6.20 -20.04 -12.42
N GLY A 372 5.20 -20.81 -12.87
CA GLY A 372 4.22 -21.46 -11.99
C GLY A 372 3.02 -20.58 -11.59
N ALA A 373 3.00 -19.29 -11.97
CA ALA A 373 1.83 -18.43 -11.73
C ALA A 373 0.63 -18.85 -12.61
N GLY A 374 0.88 -19.11 -13.89
CA GLY A 374 -0.16 -19.52 -14.85
C GLY A 374 -0.99 -18.36 -15.43
N TYR A 375 -0.67 -17.11 -15.09
CA TYR A 375 -1.33 -15.90 -15.58
C TYR A 375 -0.33 -14.73 -15.62
N GLY A 376 -0.72 -13.61 -16.23
CA GLY A 376 -0.01 -12.32 -16.14
C GLY A 376 -0.93 -11.24 -15.59
N THR A 377 -0.35 -10.16 -15.07
CA THR A 377 -1.12 -9.07 -14.44
C THR A 377 -0.43 -7.70 -14.58
N ALA A 378 -1.25 -6.65 -14.70
CA ALA A 378 -0.80 -5.27 -14.59
C ALA A 378 -0.55 -4.84 -13.14
N GLY A 379 -1.25 -5.47 -12.18
CA GLY A 379 -1.12 -5.22 -10.76
C GLY A 379 -1.85 -6.31 -9.96
N HIS A 380 -1.19 -6.87 -8.95
CA HIS A 380 -1.74 -7.94 -8.12
C HIS A 380 -1.10 -7.92 -6.74
N LEU A 381 -1.87 -8.19 -5.69
CA LEU A 381 -1.35 -8.26 -4.32
C LEU A 381 -1.22 -9.73 -3.91
N MET A 382 -0.02 -10.10 -3.47
CA MET A 382 0.30 -11.46 -3.00
C MET A 382 0.96 -11.38 -1.64
N THR A 383 0.70 -12.35 -0.76
CA THR A 383 1.27 -12.36 0.58
C THR A 383 2.49 -13.28 0.65
N VAL A 384 3.68 -12.74 0.88
CA VAL A 384 4.86 -13.56 1.20
C VAL A 384 4.76 -14.04 2.63
N ILE A 385 4.82 -15.37 2.80
CA ILE A 385 4.68 -16.05 4.08
C ILE A 385 5.95 -16.79 4.49
N GLY A 386 6.94 -16.89 3.60
CA GLY A 386 8.11 -17.70 3.88
C GLY A 386 9.10 -17.82 2.75
N PHE A 387 10.13 -18.62 3.01
CA PHE A 387 11.17 -19.00 2.08
C PHE A 387 11.53 -20.48 2.27
N THR A 388 11.80 -21.18 1.17
CA THR A 388 12.25 -22.58 1.16
C THR A 388 13.72 -22.71 1.59
N ALA A 389 14.23 -23.94 1.67
CA ALA A 389 15.66 -24.19 1.91
C ALA A 389 16.56 -23.61 0.81
N ASP A 390 16.09 -23.68 -0.45
CA ASP A 390 16.80 -23.15 -1.62
C ASP A 390 16.65 -21.63 -1.78
N GLY A 391 15.86 -20.99 -0.91
CA GLY A 391 15.65 -19.54 -0.90
C GLY A 391 14.52 -19.04 -1.78
N ASP A 392 13.71 -19.94 -2.35
CA ASP A 392 12.53 -19.61 -3.14
C ASP A 392 11.41 -19.05 -2.26
N VAL A 393 10.61 -18.17 -2.85
CA VAL A 393 9.58 -17.42 -2.14
C VAL A 393 8.34 -18.29 -1.96
N ILE A 394 7.91 -18.48 -0.71
CA ILE A 394 6.63 -19.10 -0.39
C ILE A 394 5.61 -17.96 -0.23
N ALA A 395 4.61 -17.94 -1.11
CA ALA A 395 3.58 -16.90 -1.11
C ALA A 395 2.18 -17.51 -1.14
N ASN A 396 1.24 -16.85 -0.45
CA ASN A 396 -0.18 -17.02 -0.66
C ASN A 396 -0.60 -16.09 -1.81
N ASP A 397 -0.91 -16.68 -2.96
CA ASP A 397 -1.44 -16.03 -4.15
C ASP A 397 -2.97 -16.13 -4.17
N PRO A 398 -3.71 -15.03 -3.92
CA PRO A 398 -5.16 -15.06 -3.89
C PRO A 398 -5.79 -15.37 -5.26
N ALA A 399 -5.09 -15.13 -6.39
CA ALA A 399 -5.53 -15.51 -7.74
C ALA A 399 -5.29 -17.01 -7.97
N SER A 400 -6.06 -17.81 -7.24
CA SER A 400 -5.99 -19.27 -7.22
C SER A 400 -7.40 -19.85 -7.28
N PRO A 401 -7.63 -20.99 -7.94
CA PRO A 401 -8.99 -21.52 -8.15
C PRO A 401 -9.69 -22.00 -6.85
N SER A 402 -8.97 -22.13 -5.75
CA SER A 402 -9.51 -22.51 -4.44
C SER A 402 -8.53 -22.13 -3.32
N ASN A 403 -9.01 -22.10 -2.07
CA ASN A 403 -8.17 -21.84 -0.89
C ASN A 403 -6.99 -22.82 -0.76
N ALA A 404 -7.17 -24.08 -1.15
CA ALA A 404 -6.10 -25.08 -1.09
C ALA A 404 -4.95 -24.75 -2.06
N ALA A 405 -5.26 -24.16 -3.22
CA ALA A 405 -4.31 -23.82 -4.27
C ALA A 405 -3.56 -22.48 -4.04
N VAL A 406 -3.96 -21.69 -3.03
CA VAL A 406 -3.41 -20.36 -2.74
C VAL A 406 -1.93 -20.37 -2.42
N ARG A 407 -1.44 -21.38 -1.69
CA ARG A 407 -0.01 -21.46 -1.35
C ARG A 407 0.79 -21.91 -2.56
N ARG A 408 1.70 -21.06 -3.02
CA ARG A 408 2.62 -21.32 -4.12
C ARG A 408 4.08 -21.07 -3.71
N VAL A 409 5.00 -21.69 -4.45
CA VAL A 409 6.44 -21.48 -4.32
C VAL A 409 6.93 -20.91 -5.64
N TYR A 410 7.60 -19.76 -5.59
CA TYR A 410 8.10 -19.05 -6.75
C TYR A 410 9.61 -18.93 -6.70
N ARG A 411 10.21 -19.03 -7.88
CA ARG A 411 11.65 -18.83 -8.04
C ARG A 411 12.04 -17.46 -7.51
N ARG A 412 13.00 -17.44 -6.60
CA ARG A 412 13.46 -16.21 -5.93
C ARG A 412 13.76 -15.08 -6.90
N ARG A 413 14.53 -15.41 -7.95
CA ARG A 413 15.05 -14.41 -8.89
C ARG A 413 13.94 -13.74 -9.69
N GLU A 414 12.97 -14.53 -10.14
CA GLU A 414 11.81 -14.06 -10.89
C GLU A 414 10.97 -13.12 -10.01
N TRP A 415 10.61 -13.59 -8.81
CA TRP A 415 9.86 -12.80 -7.82
C TRP A 415 10.54 -11.47 -7.48
N GLU A 416 11.83 -11.52 -7.15
CA GLU A 416 12.60 -10.33 -6.76
C GLU A 416 12.59 -9.28 -7.88
N ASN A 417 12.71 -9.73 -9.12
CA ASN A 417 12.71 -8.84 -10.26
C ASN A 417 11.35 -8.19 -10.50
N ILE A 418 10.27 -8.98 -10.51
CA ILE A 418 8.92 -8.47 -10.80
C ILE A 418 8.40 -7.53 -9.69
N TRP A 419 8.83 -7.76 -8.46
CA TRP A 419 8.44 -6.95 -7.30
C TRP A 419 9.23 -5.64 -7.20
N LEU A 420 10.55 -5.68 -7.40
CA LEU A 420 11.39 -4.51 -7.07
C LEU A 420 11.65 -3.59 -8.27
N ARG A 421 11.42 -4.03 -9.51
CA ARG A 421 11.57 -3.17 -10.69
C ARG A 421 10.52 -2.04 -10.71
N THR A 422 10.89 -0.90 -11.27
CA THR A 422 10.00 0.27 -11.43
C THR A 422 9.54 0.45 -12.87
N LYS A 423 10.16 -0.27 -13.82
CA LYS A 423 9.75 -0.32 -15.23
C LYS A 423 9.66 -1.76 -15.72
N ARG A 424 8.75 -2.01 -16.64
CA ARG A 424 8.64 -3.28 -17.37
C ARG A 424 8.08 -3.07 -18.77
N TYR A 425 8.24 -4.06 -19.63
CA TYR A 425 7.49 -4.14 -20.88
C TYR A 425 6.16 -4.84 -20.63
N ASN A 426 5.07 -4.30 -21.17
CA ASN A 426 3.78 -4.99 -21.23
C ASN A 426 3.74 -5.96 -22.43
N ALA A 427 2.62 -6.67 -22.62
CA ALA A 427 2.47 -7.64 -23.69
C ALA A 427 2.60 -7.04 -25.10
N SER A 428 2.36 -5.73 -25.26
CA SER A 428 2.54 -5.00 -26.51
C SER A 428 3.93 -4.39 -26.68
N GLY A 429 4.89 -4.71 -25.81
CA GLY A 429 6.26 -4.16 -25.85
C GLY A 429 6.39 -2.70 -25.38
N LYS A 430 5.35 -2.10 -24.80
CA LYS A 430 5.39 -0.73 -24.27
C LYS A 430 5.99 -0.72 -22.86
N VAL A 431 6.83 0.28 -22.57
CA VAL A 431 7.33 0.52 -21.21
C VAL A 431 6.19 1.03 -20.33
N VAL A 432 5.93 0.31 -19.24
CA VAL A 432 4.94 0.62 -18.20
C VAL A 432 5.59 0.56 -16.82
N SER A 433 4.89 1.08 -15.81
CA SER A 433 5.39 1.08 -14.44
C SER A 433 5.40 -0.33 -13.83
N GLY A 434 6.42 -0.61 -13.04
CA GLY A 434 6.48 -1.71 -12.08
C GLY A 434 6.18 -1.20 -10.66
N THR A 435 6.16 -2.10 -9.70
CA THR A 435 5.67 -1.76 -8.35
C THR A 435 6.75 -1.13 -7.48
N GLY A 436 8.04 -1.32 -7.81
CA GLY A 436 9.16 -0.68 -7.12
C GLY A 436 9.27 -1.05 -5.63
N GLY A 437 8.78 -2.22 -5.24
CA GLY A 437 8.88 -2.73 -3.88
C GLY A 437 7.78 -2.29 -2.91
N VAL A 438 6.68 -1.65 -3.38
CA VAL A 438 5.56 -1.29 -2.49
C VAL A 438 4.99 -2.54 -1.83
N CYS A 439 4.69 -2.42 -0.53
CA CYS A 439 4.09 -3.46 0.27
C CYS A 439 3.26 -2.91 1.42
N TYR A 440 2.42 -3.78 1.99
CA TYR A 440 1.76 -3.56 3.27
C TYR A 440 2.44 -4.39 4.34
N LEU A 441 2.60 -3.79 5.52
CA LEU A 441 2.97 -4.51 6.74
C LEU A 441 1.86 -4.33 7.76
N TYR A 442 1.24 -5.43 8.17
CA TYR A 442 0.29 -5.45 9.29
C TYR A 442 0.93 -6.19 10.47
N PHE A 443 0.84 -5.60 11.64
CA PHE A 443 1.48 -6.12 12.85
C PHE A 443 0.73 -5.62 14.09
N PRO A 444 0.93 -6.25 15.26
CA PRO A 444 0.28 -5.82 16.50
C PRO A 444 0.57 -4.35 16.84
N ALA A 445 -0.38 -3.68 17.48
CA ALA A 445 -0.22 -2.31 17.98
C ALA A 445 0.96 -2.20 18.97
N GLN A 446 1.26 -3.30 19.68
CA GLN A 446 2.41 -3.45 20.57
C GLN A 446 3.31 -4.58 20.05
N PRO A 447 4.19 -4.32 19.07
CA PRO A 447 5.10 -5.33 18.56
C PRO A 447 6.10 -5.77 19.64
N THR A 448 6.53 -7.04 19.61
CA THR A 448 7.60 -7.57 20.47
C THR A 448 8.93 -6.84 20.22
N ALA A 449 9.92 -6.99 21.11
CA ALA A 449 11.26 -6.41 20.91
C ALA A 449 11.88 -6.86 19.57
N ARG A 450 11.79 -8.16 19.24
CA ARG A 450 12.27 -8.72 17.97
C ARG A 450 11.58 -8.08 16.76
N GLN A 451 10.26 -7.91 16.82
CA GLN A 451 9.48 -7.26 15.76
C GLN A 451 9.84 -5.79 15.61
N ARG A 452 9.99 -5.05 16.71
CA ARG A 452 10.45 -3.65 16.68
C ARG A 452 11.81 -3.50 16.02
N THR A 453 12.77 -4.37 16.37
CA THR A 453 14.09 -4.37 15.72
C THR A 453 14.00 -4.65 14.23
N ALA A 454 13.17 -5.61 13.80
CA ALA A 454 12.99 -5.93 12.39
C ALA A 454 12.31 -4.80 11.60
N LEU A 455 11.25 -4.21 12.15
CA LEU A 455 10.57 -3.03 11.59
C LEU A 455 11.53 -1.85 11.46
N ALA A 456 12.31 -1.56 12.51
CA ALA A 456 13.28 -0.46 12.49
C ALA A 456 14.38 -0.65 11.43
N LYS A 457 14.82 -1.90 11.19
CA LYS A 457 15.79 -2.21 10.13
C LYS A 457 15.29 -1.88 8.72
N VAL A 458 13.98 -1.90 8.51
CA VAL A 458 13.34 -1.52 7.24
C VAL A 458 12.74 -0.11 7.28
N GLY A 459 13.16 0.71 8.26
CA GLY A 459 12.77 2.11 8.38
C GLY A 459 11.39 2.34 9.00
N ILE A 460 10.73 1.32 9.54
CA ILE A 460 9.41 1.46 10.18
C ILE A 460 9.56 1.66 11.68
N ARG A 461 8.93 2.73 12.18
CA ARG A 461 8.87 3.08 13.60
C ARG A 461 7.46 2.93 14.15
#